data_AF-A0A1U8A2Q4-F1
#
_entry.id   AF-A0A1U8A2Q4-F1
#
_cell.length_a   1.000
_cell.length_b   1.000
_cell.length_c   1.000
_cell.angle_alpha   90.00
_cell.angle_beta   90.00
_cell.angle_gamma   90.00
#
_symmetry.space_group_name_H-M   'P 1'
#
loop_
_entity.id
_entity.type
_entity.pdbx_description
1 polymer ?
#
loop_
_entity_poly.entity_id
_entity_poly.type
_entity_poly.pdbx_seq_one_letter_code
_entity_poly.pdbx_strand_id
1 'polypeptide(L)'
;MDLDLAIRIDKPTRITSANTGEQKALYEKWERSNCMSIMIIMSTISTAIRGAIPEKESTMDYLKAEEEHLVGSTKTLASTLMIKIITMKYDGRSGVREHIMKMRDMANQLKGTNMETSEGFLVHFIMTSLPAQFGPFKINYNTQKGKWKMSELIATCSRRRKA
;
A
#
# COMPACT_ATOMS: atom_id res chain seq x y z
N MET A 1 -11.29 30.61 15.42
CA MET A 1 -9.97 30.71 14.75
C MET A 1 -10.08 29.97 13.43
N ASP A 2 -9.69 30.61 12.33
CA ASP A 2 -9.89 30.09 10.97
C ASP A 2 -8.66 29.26 10.56
N LEU A 3 -8.58 28.02 11.06
CA LEU A 3 -7.38 27.18 10.99
C LEU A 3 -7.11 26.62 9.58
N ASP A 4 -8.14 26.45 8.78
CA ASP A 4 -8.10 25.88 7.43
C ASP A 4 -7.85 26.94 6.34
N LEU A 5 -7.66 28.21 6.71
CA LEU A 5 -7.45 29.31 5.76
C LEU A 5 -6.23 29.05 4.85
N ALA A 6 -5.14 28.54 5.42
CA ALA A 6 -3.92 28.19 4.70
C ALA A 6 -4.06 26.97 3.76
N ILE A 7 -5.15 26.20 3.91
CA ILE A 7 -5.47 25.05 3.05
C ILE A 7 -6.40 25.47 1.90
N ARG A 8 -7.28 26.46 2.14
CA ARG A 8 -8.27 26.94 1.17
C ARG A 8 -7.73 27.99 0.19
N ILE A 9 -6.72 28.74 0.60
CA ILE A 9 -6.20 29.88 -0.18
C ILE A 9 -4.71 29.67 -0.44
N ASP A 10 -4.29 29.88 -1.69
CA ASP A 10 -2.90 29.88 -2.08
C ASP A 10 -2.08 30.89 -1.27
N LYS A 11 -0.79 30.59 -1.08
CA LYS A 11 0.14 31.44 -0.33
C LYS A 11 0.09 32.87 -0.86
N PRO A 12 -0.33 33.86 -0.06
CA PRO A 12 -0.33 35.26 -0.47
C PRO A 12 1.08 35.73 -0.79
N THR A 13 1.20 36.70 -1.69
CA THR A 13 2.49 37.30 -2.03
C THR A 13 3.18 37.83 -0.77
N ARG A 14 4.47 37.55 -0.63
CA ARG A 14 5.27 37.98 0.51
C ARG A 14 5.18 39.49 0.69
N ILE A 15 5.01 39.93 1.93
CA ILE A 15 4.91 41.35 2.27
C ILE A 15 6.19 42.09 1.83
N THR A 16 5.99 43.20 1.13
CA THR A 16 6.94 44.21 0.69
C THR A 16 6.52 45.58 1.23
N SER A 17 7.40 46.59 1.13
CA SER A 17 7.10 47.96 1.58
C SER A 17 5.93 48.61 0.83
N ALA A 18 5.54 48.10 -0.34
CA ALA A 18 4.46 48.64 -1.18
C ALA A 18 3.06 48.06 -0.87
N ASN A 19 2.94 47.07 0.02
CA ASN A 19 1.66 46.40 0.29
C ASN A 19 0.69 47.25 1.11
N THR A 20 -0.61 47.15 0.79
CA THR A 20 -1.69 47.80 1.53
C THR A 20 -1.91 47.13 2.91
N GLY A 21 -2.56 47.85 3.83
CA GLY A 21 -2.86 47.31 5.17
C GLY A 21 -3.67 46.00 5.12
N GLU A 22 -4.59 45.88 4.16
CA GLU A 22 -5.39 44.67 3.94
C GLU A 22 -4.55 43.48 3.47
N GLN A 23 -3.58 43.70 2.57
CA GLN A 23 -2.66 42.66 2.11
C GLN A 23 -1.78 42.13 3.25
N LYS A 24 -1.33 43.02 4.14
CA LYS A 24 -0.56 42.64 5.34
C LYS A 24 -1.40 41.81 6.30
N ALA A 25 -2.62 42.25 6.59
CA ALA A 25 -3.54 41.53 7.48
C ALA A 25 -3.91 40.14 6.93
N LEU A 26 -4.11 40.02 5.62
CA LEU A 26 -4.37 38.73 4.97
C LEU A 26 -3.18 37.78 5.10
N TYR A 27 -1.96 38.27 4.84
CA TYR A 27 -0.74 37.47 4.98
C TYR A 27 -0.55 37.01 6.42
N GLU A 28 -0.70 37.88 7.42
CA GLU A 28 -0.58 37.50 8.84
C GLU A 28 -1.61 36.45 9.27
N LYS A 29 -2.87 36.61 8.80
CA LYS A 29 -3.93 35.64 9.09
C LYS A 29 -3.63 34.28 8.45
N TRP A 30 -3.15 34.28 7.20
CA TRP A 30 -2.72 33.08 6.49
C TRP A 30 -1.53 32.41 7.18
N GLU A 31 -0.49 33.16 7.54
CA GLU A 31 0.71 32.66 8.20
C GLU A 31 0.36 32.01 9.55
N ARG A 32 -0.50 32.64 10.34
CA ARG A 32 -0.96 32.09 11.62
C ARG A 32 -1.72 30.78 11.43
N SER A 33 -2.63 30.72 10.46
CA SER A 33 -3.36 29.50 10.09
C SER A 33 -2.40 28.40 9.62
N ASN A 34 -1.40 28.76 8.83
CA ASN A 34 -0.38 27.86 8.29
C ASN A 34 0.47 27.24 9.40
N CYS A 35 1.05 28.05 10.28
CA CYS A 35 1.85 27.55 11.41
C CYS A 35 1.04 26.59 12.30
N MET A 36 -0.21 26.95 12.61
CA MET A 36 -1.05 26.12 13.48
C MET A 36 -1.44 24.80 12.82
N SER A 37 -1.78 24.81 11.53
CA SER A 37 -2.10 23.59 10.80
C SER A 37 -0.90 22.65 10.69
N ILE A 38 0.30 23.17 10.42
CA ILE A 38 1.54 22.37 10.44
C ILE A 38 1.76 21.76 11.82
N MET A 39 1.63 22.53 12.91
CA MET A 39 1.80 22.01 14.26
C MET A 39 0.81 20.88 14.59
N ILE A 40 -0.45 21.04 14.19
CA ILE A 40 -1.49 20.02 14.39
C ILE A 40 -1.14 18.76 13.59
N ILE A 41 -0.86 18.87 12.30
CA ILE A 41 -0.49 17.72 11.44
C ILE A 41 0.73 17.01 12.03
N MET A 42 1.80 17.74 12.35
CA MET A 42 3.02 17.20 12.93
C MET A 42 2.76 16.49 14.26
N SER A 43 1.83 16.98 15.09
CA SER A 43 1.46 16.33 16.35
C SER A 43 0.66 15.03 16.17
N THR A 44 -0.05 14.89 15.05
CA THR A 44 -0.90 13.72 14.76
C THR A 44 -0.17 12.59 14.02
N ILE A 45 0.85 12.91 13.23
CA ILE A 45 1.60 11.91 12.45
C ILE A 45 2.72 11.28 13.28
N SER A 46 3.05 10.03 12.95
CA SER A 46 4.16 9.32 13.59
C SER A 46 5.52 9.95 13.26
N THR A 47 6.49 9.79 14.17
CA THR A 47 7.87 10.28 13.97
C THR A 47 8.55 9.67 12.75
N ALA A 48 8.19 8.45 12.35
CA ALA A 48 8.70 7.80 11.15
C ALA A 48 8.24 8.53 9.87
N ILE A 49 6.99 8.97 9.80
CA ILE A 49 6.45 9.74 8.67
C ILE A 49 7.07 11.15 8.67
N ARG A 50 7.19 11.77 9.85
CA ARG A 50 7.83 13.09 10.00
C ARG A 50 9.25 13.12 9.43
N GLY A 51 10.05 12.08 9.66
CA GLY A 51 11.42 12.00 9.16
C GLY A 51 11.52 11.72 7.65
N ALA A 52 10.45 11.27 7.01
CA ALA A 52 10.45 10.90 5.59
C ALA A 52 10.00 12.03 4.66
N ILE A 53 9.31 13.05 5.19
CA ILE A 53 8.81 14.20 4.42
C ILE A 53 9.68 15.41 4.73
N PRO A 54 10.31 16.06 3.72
CA PRO A 54 11.06 17.30 3.94
C PRO A 54 10.19 18.40 4.54
N GLU A 55 10.77 19.29 5.34
CA GLU A 55 10.05 20.47 5.84
C GLU A 55 9.51 21.31 4.67
N LYS A 56 8.26 21.78 4.80
CA LYS A 56 7.58 22.62 3.81
C LYS A 56 7.09 23.89 4.47
N GLU A 57 7.18 25.01 3.75
CA GLU A 57 6.72 26.31 4.25
C GLU A 57 5.19 26.44 4.27
N SER A 58 4.47 25.71 3.40
CA SER A 58 3.01 25.73 3.32
C SER A 58 2.43 24.40 3.79
N THR A 59 1.35 24.47 4.57
CA THR A 59 0.53 23.33 4.98
C THR A 59 0.06 22.55 3.76
N MET A 60 -0.34 23.24 2.69
CA MET A 60 -0.81 22.59 1.47
C MET A 60 0.31 21.82 0.76
N ASP A 61 1.52 22.38 0.72
CA ASP A 61 2.68 21.71 0.13
C ASP A 61 3.13 20.51 0.97
N TYR A 62 2.98 20.60 2.30
CA TYR A 62 3.22 19.48 3.20
C TYR A 62 2.27 18.32 2.91
N LEU A 63 0.96 18.58 2.83
CA LEU A 63 -0.05 17.56 2.54
C LEU A 63 0.17 16.89 1.18
N LYS A 64 0.54 17.66 0.14
CA LYS A 64 0.90 17.11 -1.17
C LYS A 64 2.12 16.18 -1.09
N ALA A 65 3.16 16.59 -0.37
CA ALA A 65 4.36 15.77 -0.19
C ALA A 65 4.07 14.48 0.62
N GLU A 66 3.19 14.56 1.61
CA GLU A 66 2.69 13.40 2.35
C GLU A 66 1.93 12.43 1.44
N GLU A 67 1.00 12.94 0.63
CA GLU A 67 0.25 12.14 -0.34
C GLU A 67 1.19 11.44 -1.33
N GLU A 68 2.13 12.17 -1.91
CA GLU A 68 3.15 11.62 -2.82
C GLU A 68 3.98 10.52 -2.14
N HIS A 69 4.41 10.73 -0.89
CA HIS A 69 5.16 9.74 -0.12
C HIS A 69 4.31 8.48 0.16
N LEU A 70 3.04 8.63 0.52
CA LEU A 70 2.12 7.51 0.74
C LEU A 70 1.87 6.72 -0.55
N VAL A 71 1.68 7.40 -1.68
CA VAL A 71 1.56 6.79 -3.00
C VAL A 71 2.84 6.04 -3.38
N GLY A 72 4.01 6.65 -3.16
CA GLY A 72 5.31 6.02 -3.39
C GLY A 72 5.51 4.75 -2.56
N SER A 73 5.21 4.83 -1.26
CA SER A 73 5.28 3.70 -0.33
C SER A 73 4.34 2.56 -0.75
N THR A 74 3.11 2.88 -1.12
CA THR A 74 2.10 1.92 -1.60
C THR A 74 2.57 1.21 -2.87
N LYS A 75 3.14 1.94 -3.83
CA LYS A 75 3.69 1.39 -5.08
C LYS A 75 4.87 0.44 -4.80
N THR A 76 5.81 0.84 -3.94
CA THR A 76 6.96 0.02 -3.55
C THR A 76 6.54 -1.27 -2.84
N LEU A 77 5.57 -1.18 -1.91
CA LEU A 77 5.00 -2.35 -1.25
C LEU A 77 4.36 -3.30 -2.28
N ALA A 78 3.58 -2.76 -3.22
CA ALA A 78 2.93 -3.53 -4.25
C ALA A 78 3.95 -4.28 -5.14
N SER A 79 4.98 -3.59 -5.62
CA SER A 79 6.06 -4.22 -6.40
C SER A 79 6.79 -5.31 -5.61
N THR A 80 7.06 -5.07 -4.32
CA THR A 80 7.71 -6.06 -3.44
C THR A 80 6.85 -7.30 -3.28
N LEU A 81 5.54 -7.14 -3.03
CA LEU A 81 4.60 -8.25 -2.91
C LEU A 81 4.46 -9.02 -4.22
N MET A 82 4.39 -8.35 -5.37
CA MET A 82 4.37 -9.02 -6.67
C MET A 82 5.61 -9.88 -6.90
N ILE A 83 6.81 -9.32 -6.67
CA ILE A 83 8.06 -10.06 -6.83
C ILE A 83 8.05 -11.29 -5.93
N LYS A 84 7.65 -11.12 -4.66
CA LYS A 84 7.52 -12.25 -3.73
C LYS A 84 6.54 -13.30 -4.24
N ILE A 85 5.32 -12.95 -4.64
CA ILE A 85 4.32 -13.91 -5.13
C ILE A 85 4.84 -14.68 -6.35
N ILE A 86 5.49 -14.01 -7.29
CA ILE A 86 6.00 -14.61 -8.54
C ILE A 86 7.19 -15.55 -8.27
N THR A 87 8.08 -15.17 -7.34
CA THR A 87 9.33 -15.90 -7.07
C THR A 87 9.21 -16.93 -5.97
N MET A 88 8.18 -16.85 -5.11
CA MET A 88 8.02 -17.75 -3.97
C MET A 88 7.89 -19.20 -4.45
N LYS A 89 8.75 -20.05 -3.89
CA LYS A 89 8.70 -21.51 -4.05
C LYS A 89 8.41 -22.17 -2.72
N TYR A 90 7.77 -23.33 -2.76
CA TYR A 90 7.57 -24.14 -1.58
C TYR A 90 8.91 -24.69 -1.07
N ASP A 91 9.20 -24.44 0.21
CA ASP A 91 10.49 -24.70 0.84
C ASP A 91 10.67 -26.15 1.34
N GLY A 92 9.63 -26.97 1.26
CA GLY A 92 9.65 -28.34 1.75
C GLY A 92 9.58 -28.48 3.28
N ARG A 93 9.66 -27.39 4.03
CA ARG A 93 9.71 -27.38 5.50
C ARG A 93 8.34 -27.18 6.13
N SER A 94 7.62 -26.17 5.65
CA SER A 94 6.24 -25.91 6.08
C SER A 94 5.26 -26.84 5.37
N GLY A 95 4.04 -27.04 5.89
CA GLY A 95 3.02 -27.79 5.18
C GLY A 95 2.54 -27.05 3.92
N VAL A 96 2.19 -27.77 2.85
CA VAL A 96 1.66 -27.17 1.61
C VAL A 96 0.44 -26.27 1.86
N ARG A 97 -0.41 -26.62 2.84
CA ARG A 97 -1.54 -25.78 3.26
C ARG A 97 -1.08 -24.43 3.81
N GLU A 98 -0.03 -24.41 4.62
CA GLU A 98 0.55 -23.16 5.15
C GLU A 98 1.16 -22.33 4.03
N HIS A 99 1.83 -22.96 3.06
CA HIS A 99 2.34 -22.29 1.88
C HIS A 99 1.23 -21.63 1.04
N ILE A 100 0.15 -22.36 0.78
CA ILE A 100 -1.06 -21.83 0.10
C ILE A 100 -1.61 -20.61 0.86
N MET A 101 -1.73 -20.72 2.19
CA MET A 101 -2.24 -19.63 3.02
C MET A 101 -1.32 -18.40 2.99
N LYS A 102 0.00 -18.57 3.04
CA LYS A 102 0.97 -17.47 2.90
C LYS A 102 0.82 -16.74 1.56
N MET A 103 0.73 -17.47 0.45
CA MET A 103 0.53 -16.85 -0.87
C MET A 103 -0.82 -16.14 -0.98
N ARG A 104 -1.89 -16.70 -0.38
CA ARG A 104 -3.21 -16.06 -0.31
C ARG A 104 -3.18 -14.78 0.50
N ASP A 105 -2.51 -14.78 1.65
CA ASP A 105 -2.38 -13.60 2.49
C ASP A 105 -1.63 -12.47 1.77
N MET A 106 -0.52 -12.79 1.08
CA MET A 106 0.19 -11.80 0.26
C MET A 106 -0.68 -11.22 -0.87
N ALA A 107 -1.52 -12.04 -1.51
CA ALA A 107 -2.46 -11.54 -2.52
C ALA A 107 -3.54 -10.62 -1.91
N ASN A 108 -4.00 -10.90 -0.69
CA ASN A 108 -4.90 -10.01 0.04
C ASN A 108 -4.22 -8.69 0.41
N GLN A 109 -2.94 -8.72 0.82
CA GLN A 109 -2.15 -7.51 1.07
C GLN A 109 -1.98 -6.68 -0.22
N LEU A 110 -1.75 -7.33 -1.36
CA LEU A 110 -1.64 -6.68 -2.68
C LEU A 110 -2.97 -6.04 -3.11
N LYS A 111 -4.11 -6.66 -2.78
CA LYS A 111 -5.43 -6.03 -2.96
C LYS A 111 -5.54 -4.72 -2.16
N GLY A 112 -4.96 -4.65 -0.97
CA GLY A 112 -4.88 -3.44 -0.17
C GLY A 112 -4.07 -2.30 -0.81
N THR A 113 -3.23 -2.58 -1.80
CA THR A 113 -2.48 -1.58 -2.57
C THR A 113 -3.17 -1.20 -3.90
N ASN A 114 -4.49 -1.39 -4.01
CA ASN A 114 -5.28 -1.21 -5.22
C ASN A 114 -4.86 -2.10 -6.41
N MET A 115 -4.22 -3.24 -6.14
CA MET A 115 -3.80 -4.21 -7.16
C MET A 115 -4.47 -5.55 -6.92
N GLU A 116 -5.66 -5.74 -7.51
CA GLU A 116 -6.43 -6.96 -7.34
C GLU A 116 -6.00 -8.05 -8.33
N THR A 117 -5.73 -9.25 -7.82
CA THR A 117 -5.45 -10.43 -8.62
C THR A 117 -6.67 -11.36 -8.66
N SER A 118 -6.99 -11.90 -9.83
CA SER A 118 -8.05 -12.91 -9.92
C SER A 118 -7.67 -14.20 -9.16
N GLU A 119 -8.68 -14.87 -8.59
CA GLU A 119 -8.47 -16.12 -7.85
C GLU A 119 -7.79 -17.20 -8.70
N GLY A 120 -8.20 -17.34 -9.97
CA GLY A 120 -7.60 -18.30 -10.89
C GLY A 120 -6.11 -18.03 -11.19
N PHE A 121 -5.73 -16.76 -11.28
CA PHE A 121 -4.33 -16.37 -11.47
C PHE A 121 -3.49 -16.76 -10.25
N LEU A 122 -3.96 -16.44 -9.04
CA LEU A 122 -3.29 -16.81 -7.80
C LEU A 122 -3.13 -18.33 -7.65
N VAL A 123 -4.19 -19.10 -7.96
CA VAL A 123 -4.11 -20.57 -7.94
C VAL A 123 -3.03 -21.07 -8.88
N HIS A 124 -2.90 -20.49 -10.08
CA HIS A 124 -1.86 -20.88 -11.03
C HIS A 124 -0.44 -20.62 -10.50
N PHE A 125 -0.20 -19.47 -9.86
CA PHE A 125 1.08 -19.18 -9.20
C PHE A 125 1.41 -20.17 -8.10
N ILE A 126 0.41 -20.49 -7.26
CA ILE A 126 0.59 -21.48 -6.21
C ILE A 126 0.96 -22.84 -6.81
N MET A 127 0.27 -23.30 -7.85
CA MET A 127 0.62 -24.56 -8.52
C MET A 127 2.05 -24.55 -9.11
N THR A 128 2.48 -23.42 -9.64
CA THR A 128 3.82 -23.22 -10.22
C THR A 128 4.93 -23.11 -9.15
N SER A 129 4.56 -22.75 -7.92
CA SER A 129 5.48 -22.67 -6.78
C SER A 129 5.84 -24.03 -6.17
N LEU A 130 5.04 -25.08 -6.44
CA LEU A 130 5.26 -26.41 -5.87
C LEU A 130 6.37 -27.17 -6.60
N PRO A 131 7.25 -27.92 -5.91
CA PRO A 131 8.31 -28.72 -6.52
C PRO A 131 7.77 -29.95 -7.28
N ALA A 132 8.65 -30.61 -8.03
CA ALA A 132 8.32 -31.75 -8.89
C ALA A 132 7.72 -32.95 -8.13
N GLN A 133 8.04 -33.12 -6.83
CA GLN A 133 7.45 -34.15 -5.97
C GLN A 133 5.91 -34.05 -5.86
N PHE A 134 5.33 -32.88 -6.18
CA PHE A 134 3.88 -32.70 -6.27
C PHE A 134 3.33 -32.97 -7.68
N GLY A 135 4.07 -33.69 -8.53
CA GLY A 135 3.69 -34.04 -9.90
C GLY A 135 2.26 -34.58 -10.04
N PRO A 136 1.85 -35.60 -9.26
CA PRO A 136 0.48 -36.12 -9.31
C PRO A 136 -0.60 -35.08 -8.95
N PHE A 137 -0.26 -34.06 -8.16
CA PHE A 137 -1.16 -32.98 -7.80
C PHE A 137 -1.28 -31.95 -8.94
N LYS A 138 -0.15 -31.62 -9.58
CA LYS A 138 -0.11 -30.77 -10.79
C LYS A 138 -0.86 -31.38 -11.96
N ILE A 139 -0.71 -32.69 -12.18
CA ILE A 139 -1.47 -33.41 -13.22
C ILE A 139 -2.96 -33.25 -12.97
N ASN A 140 -3.44 -33.55 -11.75
CA ASN A 140 -4.86 -33.42 -11.41
C ASN A 140 -5.42 -32.00 -11.60
N TYR A 141 -4.63 -30.96 -11.29
CA TYR A 141 -5.01 -29.58 -11.60
C TYR A 141 -5.11 -29.34 -13.11
N ASN A 142 -4.11 -29.78 -13.89
CA ASN A 142 -4.07 -29.58 -15.34
C ASN A 142 -5.15 -30.37 -16.10
N THR A 143 -5.58 -31.53 -15.60
CA THR A 143 -6.60 -32.37 -16.26
C THR A 143 -8.03 -31.92 -15.97
N GLN A 144 -8.25 -31.09 -14.95
CA GLN A 144 -9.59 -30.58 -14.66
C GLN A 144 -9.97 -29.45 -15.64
N LYS A 145 -11.14 -29.59 -16.27
CA LYS A 145 -11.65 -28.61 -17.24
C LYS A 145 -12.13 -27.29 -16.61
N GLY A 146 -12.37 -27.26 -15.29
CA GLY A 146 -12.87 -26.10 -14.57
C GLY A 146 -11.77 -25.23 -13.96
N LYS A 147 -12.04 -23.93 -13.78
CA LYS A 147 -11.16 -23.03 -13.00
C LYS A 147 -11.23 -23.43 -11.52
N TRP A 148 -10.08 -23.79 -10.95
CA TRP A 148 -9.99 -24.11 -9.53
C TRP A 148 -10.20 -22.85 -8.68
N LYS A 149 -11.01 -23.00 -7.64
CA LYS A 149 -11.11 -22.05 -6.54
C LYS A 149 -10.06 -22.36 -5.48
N MET A 150 -9.74 -21.36 -4.66
CA MET A 150 -8.81 -21.52 -3.55
C MET A 150 -9.31 -22.55 -2.52
N SER A 151 -10.63 -22.61 -2.30
CA SER A 151 -11.24 -23.61 -1.41
C SER A 151 -11.01 -25.04 -1.89
N GLU A 152 -11.10 -25.29 -3.20
CA GLU A 152 -10.87 -26.59 -3.83
C GLU A 152 -9.40 -26.99 -3.74
N LEU A 153 -8.49 -26.02 -3.92
CA LEU A 153 -7.05 -26.22 -3.77
C LEU A 153 -6.70 -26.66 -2.33
N ILE A 154 -7.21 -25.96 -1.33
CA ILE A 154 -6.98 -26.26 0.10
C ILE A 154 -7.56 -27.63 0.48
N ALA A 155 -8.78 -27.93 0.00
CA ALA A 155 -9.44 -29.20 0.29
C ALA A 155 -8.69 -30.40 -0.32
N THR A 156 -8.23 -30.27 -1.55
CA THR A 156 -7.51 -31.36 -2.25
C THR A 156 -6.15 -31.62 -1.61
N CYS A 157 -5.47 -30.58 -1.14
CA CYS A 157 -4.21 -30.70 -0.41
C CYS A 157 -4.37 -31.52 0.89
N SER A 158 -5.51 -31.36 1.59
CA SER A 158 -5.78 -32.06 2.85
C SER A 158 -6.09 -33.56 2.67
N ARG A 159 -6.59 -33.98 1.50
CA ARG A 159 -6.95 -35.38 1.20
C ARG A 159 -5.75 -36.27 0.88
N ARG A 160 -4.68 -35.72 0.29
CA ARG A 160 -3.51 -36.50 -0.17
C ARG A 160 -2.47 -36.81 0.90
N ARG A 161 -2.66 -36.34 2.15
CA ARG A 161 -1.84 -36.73 3.32
C ARG A 161 -2.19 -38.11 3.88
N LYS A 162 -3.27 -38.75 3.39
CA LYS A 162 -3.82 -40.01 3.92
C LYS A 162 -3.63 -41.22 2.99
N ALA A 163 -2.72 -41.14 2.01
CA ALA A 163 -2.40 -42.25 1.11
C ALA A 163 -0.90 -42.56 1.21
#